data_AF-A0A9D4H893-F1
#
_entry.id   AF-A0A9D4H893-F1
#
_cell.length_a   1.000
_cell.length_b   1.000
_cell.length_c   1.000
_cell.angle_alpha   90.00
_cell.angle_beta   90.00
_cell.angle_gamma   90.00
#
_symmetry.space_group_name_H-M   'P 1'
#
loop_
_entity.id
_entity.type
_entity.pdbx_description
1 polymer ?
#
loop_
_entity_poly.entity_id
_entity_poly.type
_entity_poly.pdbx_seq_one_letter_code
_entity_poly.pdbx_strand_id
1 'polypeptide(L)'
;MADGNVFNKEDSQLDIHLLKHESGRLFSTCKRIFHLYEQINQLQKKTKRSHNEIAKYDALRIEFEAEMNKSRESTSQLYKQIFNDVPHSEEIGGRLSESMTNEVNDGMKERLETELINMRRKKKELKEKLESQQQQIDKLTKDIEERAAYITTLEKEKNEHRDQNIVLRLDRRKDVQRMWSLRQHTTEKRLTKDTEERATYITTLKKEDDEHRSANRQCSMSMLRGLPENTRIDKQFKEIYENEWSDAFESIALNLRTACSVNNDNNVLFNQNNLLPKEDDIVNDLLTVLKTVYELCKEWAWDECFRFQIQSIKENPEMSAMVWKELLQNFLETRKQSAKTHLQDIALAMKSKVTLQNESKAMQSYVDKCFELCWLCVVQVPPLALNFDTGDRFDSSLFTEYTKRGPLIKFLAWPSLHIFENGPVVMKGFVETQEFESPSAVSEKDGHESSSQDSNDAQSSIHSLSRQDRITKVAINLTDLYETEWADALNCLDCRDSKETIKILLDILKDVYNHCKNLVNEKFFCHVQRAIELSAMIYMVDDQLDWSEYNVIISDEMKKEAERIRKLRAPDVFLLIANLNCHQLNLRK
;
A
#
# COMPACT_ATOMS: atom_id res chain seq x y z
N MET A 1 19.35 -10.33 -32.76
CA MET A 1 18.08 -10.74 -32.10
C MET A 1 17.37 -9.50 -31.52
N ALA A 2 16.94 -8.56 -32.36
CA ALA A 2 16.37 -7.28 -31.91
C ALA A 2 14.93 -6.99 -32.41
N ASP A 3 14.32 -7.85 -33.22
CA ASP A 3 13.02 -7.54 -33.87
C ASP A 3 11.80 -8.26 -33.28
N GLY A 4 11.82 -8.53 -31.98
CA GLY A 4 10.83 -9.41 -31.35
C GLY A 4 10.00 -8.78 -30.26
N ASN A 5 9.56 -7.52 -30.37
CA ASN A 5 8.58 -6.94 -29.44
C ASN A 5 7.92 -5.64 -29.94
N VAL A 6 7.33 -5.67 -31.14
CA VAL A 6 6.30 -4.69 -31.52
C VAL A 6 4.95 -5.34 -31.20
N PHE A 7 4.60 -5.41 -29.92
CA PHE A 7 3.22 -5.68 -29.52
C PHE A 7 2.42 -4.41 -29.84
N ASN A 8 1.48 -4.52 -30.79
CA ASN A 8 0.59 -3.43 -31.18
C ASN A 8 -0.19 -2.90 -29.97
N LYS A 9 0.28 -1.81 -29.38
CA LYS A 9 -0.47 -1.01 -28.40
C LYS A 9 -1.84 -0.57 -28.95
N GLU A 10 -1.96 -0.46 -30.26
CA GLU A 10 -3.15 0.02 -30.98
C GLU A 10 -4.37 -0.89 -30.75
N ASP A 11 -4.22 -2.22 -30.79
CA ASP A 11 -5.32 -3.16 -30.54
C ASP A 11 -5.90 -3.02 -29.13
N SER A 12 -5.02 -2.85 -28.13
CA SER A 12 -5.44 -2.71 -26.73
C SER A 12 -6.16 -1.39 -26.43
N GLN A 13 -5.87 -0.35 -27.21
CA GLN A 13 -6.52 0.96 -27.07
C GLN A 13 -7.91 0.98 -27.69
N LEU A 14 -8.13 0.24 -28.78
CA LEU A 14 -9.43 0.15 -29.44
C LEU A 14 -10.49 -0.49 -28.53
N ASP A 15 -10.15 -1.58 -27.86
CA ASP A 15 -11.04 -2.28 -26.91
C ASP A 15 -11.45 -1.42 -25.72
N ILE A 16 -10.51 -0.64 -25.18
CA ILE A 16 -10.77 0.26 -24.04
C ILE A 16 -11.70 1.40 -24.47
N HIS A 17 -11.56 1.91 -25.69
CA HIS A 17 -12.43 2.96 -26.21
C HIS A 17 -13.87 2.50 -26.42
N LEU A 18 -14.07 1.29 -26.96
CA LEU A 18 -15.39 0.68 -27.12
C LEU A 18 -16.10 0.49 -25.77
N LEU A 19 -15.42 -0.10 -24.78
CA LEU A 19 -15.99 -0.32 -23.45
C LEU A 19 -16.33 0.99 -22.72
N LYS A 20 -15.50 2.03 -22.87
CA LYS A 20 -15.77 3.36 -22.32
C LYS A 20 -17.01 4.00 -22.96
N HIS A 21 -17.13 3.86 -24.28
CA HIS A 21 -18.25 4.43 -25.01
C HIS A 21 -19.59 3.75 -24.66
N GLU A 22 -19.62 2.42 -24.56
CA GLU A 22 -20.80 1.66 -24.12
C GLU A 22 -21.19 1.98 -22.67
N SER A 23 -20.20 2.05 -21.76
CA SER A 23 -20.44 2.44 -20.36
C SER A 23 -21.01 3.85 -20.25
N GLY A 24 -20.55 4.78 -21.10
CA GLY A 24 -21.11 6.14 -21.18
C GLY A 24 -22.57 6.15 -21.64
N ARG A 25 -22.95 5.31 -22.62
CA ARG A 25 -24.34 5.17 -23.07
C ARG A 25 -25.23 4.62 -21.97
N LEU A 26 -24.80 3.56 -21.27
CA LEU A 26 -25.54 2.97 -20.15
C LEU A 26 -25.77 4.00 -19.05
N PHE A 27 -24.71 4.69 -18.62
CA PHE A 27 -24.79 5.72 -17.59
C PHE A 27 -25.74 6.87 -17.97
N SER A 28 -25.66 7.34 -19.22
CA SER A 28 -26.56 8.39 -19.72
C SER A 28 -28.03 7.96 -19.72
N THR A 29 -28.30 6.67 -19.96
CA THR A 29 -29.65 6.10 -19.97
C THR A 29 -30.19 5.95 -18.56
N CYS A 30 -29.39 5.43 -17.61
CA CYS A 30 -29.74 5.35 -16.19
C CYS A 30 -30.06 6.72 -15.60
N LYS A 31 -29.24 7.75 -15.93
CA LYS A 31 -29.49 9.14 -15.47
C LYS A 31 -30.83 9.68 -15.96
N ARG A 32 -31.24 9.35 -17.20
CA ARG A 32 -32.54 9.75 -17.74
C ARG A 32 -33.69 9.02 -17.05
N ILE A 33 -33.55 7.72 -16.78
CA ILE A 33 -34.56 6.95 -16.01
C ILE A 33 -34.74 7.55 -14.61
N PHE A 34 -33.64 7.88 -13.93
CA PHE A 34 -33.69 8.51 -12.61
C PHE A 34 -34.49 9.82 -12.63
N HIS A 35 -34.25 10.68 -13.63
CA HIS A 35 -34.99 11.93 -13.78
C HIS A 35 -36.50 11.70 -14.05
N LEU A 36 -36.86 10.71 -14.87
CA LEU A 36 -38.26 10.35 -15.11
C LEU A 36 -38.93 9.85 -13.82
N TYR A 37 -38.23 9.06 -13.01
CA TYR A 37 -38.72 8.58 -11.72
C TYR A 37 -38.99 9.74 -10.74
N GLU A 38 -38.10 10.74 -10.72
CA GLU A 38 -38.29 11.96 -9.93
C GLU A 38 -39.54 12.74 -10.38
N GLN A 39 -39.77 12.87 -11.69
CA GLN A 39 -40.97 13.50 -12.22
C GLN A 39 -42.25 12.75 -11.83
N ILE A 40 -42.25 11.41 -11.89
CA ILE A 40 -43.37 10.58 -11.43
C ILE A 40 -43.64 10.81 -9.94
N ASN A 41 -42.60 10.82 -9.10
CA ASN A 41 -42.75 11.07 -7.66
C ASN A 41 -43.37 12.45 -7.37
N GLN A 42 -42.97 13.48 -8.13
CA GLN A 42 -43.57 14.82 -8.00
C GLN A 42 -45.04 14.83 -8.43
N LEU A 43 -45.40 14.13 -9.50
CA LEU A 43 -46.79 13.99 -9.94
C LEU A 43 -47.64 13.22 -8.92
N GLN A 44 -47.15 12.10 -8.39
CA GLN A 44 -47.84 11.33 -7.35
C GLN A 44 -48.11 12.17 -6.09
N LYS A 45 -47.18 13.04 -5.68
CA LYS A 45 -47.40 14.00 -4.59
C LYS A 45 -48.53 14.99 -4.91
N LYS A 46 -48.61 15.49 -6.15
CA LYS A 46 -49.71 16.38 -6.59
C LYS A 46 -51.04 15.61 -6.63
N THR A 47 -51.06 14.41 -7.18
CA THR A 47 -52.21 13.50 -7.22
C THR A 47 -52.77 13.24 -5.81
N LYS A 48 -51.89 12.98 -4.82
CA LYS A 48 -52.29 12.77 -3.42
C LYS A 48 -52.92 14.02 -2.80
N ARG A 49 -52.38 15.22 -3.10
CA ARG A 49 -52.98 16.49 -2.64
C ARG A 49 -54.37 16.71 -3.23
N SER A 50 -54.55 16.46 -4.54
CA SER A 50 -55.85 16.55 -5.20
C SER A 50 -56.89 15.59 -4.60
N HIS A 51 -56.51 14.34 -4.29
CA HIS A 51 -57.38 13.39 -3.60
C HIS A 51 -57.82 13.89 -2.23
N ASN A 52 -56.88 14.42 -1.43
CA ASN A 52 -57.20 14.98 -0.12
C ASN A 52 -58.16 16.18 -0.22
N GLU A 53 -57.99 17.04 -1.23
CA GLU A 53 -58.91 18.15 -1.48
C GLU A 53 -60.30 17.66 -1.86
N ILE A 54 -60.41 16.66 -2.76
CA ILE A 54 -61.69 16.06 -3.14
C ILE A 54 -62.39 15.44 -1.91
N ALA A 55 -61.65 14.71 -1.08
CA ALA A 55 -62.18 14.13 0.16
C ALA A 55 -62.68 15.21 1.13
N LYS A 56 -61.98 16.35 1.23
CA LYS A 56 -62.43 17.51 2.02
C LYS A 56 -63.73 18.11 1.46
N TYR A 57 -63.86 18.21 0.14
CA TYR A 57 -65.10 18.67 -0.50
C TYR A 57 -66.28 17.72 -0.24
N ASP A 58 -66.04 16.41 -0.23
CA ASP A 58 -67.08 15.43 0.07
C ASP A 58 -67.52 15.47 1.54
N ALA A 59 -66.58 15.68 2.47
CA ALA A 59 -66.91 15.89 3.87
C ALA A 59 -67.73 17.16 4.09
N LEU A 60 -67.31 18.29 3.52
CA LEU A 60 -68.05 19.57 3.61
C LEU A 60 -69.46 19.46 3.01
N ARG A 61 -69.61 18.72 1.90
CA ARG A 61 -70.91 18.48 1.30
C ARG A 61 -71.84 17.71 2.24
N ILE A 62 -71.35 16.66 2.91
CA ILE A 62 -72.14 15.87 3.86
C ILE A 62 -72.56 16.72 5.06
N GLU A 63 -71.64 17.52 5.62
CA GLU A 63 -71.91 18.43 6.73
C GLU A 63 -72.98 19.46 6.36
N PHE A 64 -72.86 20.04 5.17
CA PHE A 64 -73.83 21.01 4.65
C PHE A 64 -75.21 20.40 4.39
N GLU A 65 -75.28 19.19 3.83
CA GLU A 65 -76.54 18.45 3.65
C GLU A 65 -77.21 18.13 5.01
N ALA A 66 -76.40 17.80 6.03
CA ALA A 66 -76.89 17.58 7.39
C ALA A 66 -77.44 18.86 8.04
N GLU A 67 -76.75 19.99 7.89
CA GLU A 67 -77.18 21.29 8.42
C GLU A 67 -78.46 21.78 7.74
N MET A 68 -78.59 21.55 6.42
CA MET A 68 -79.83 21.78 5.68
C MET A 68 -81.01 20.98 6.22
N ASN A 69 -80.81 19.69 6.51
CA ASN A 69 -81.86 18.85 7.08
C ASN A 69 -82.24 19.31 8.49
N LYS A 70 -81.25 19.68 9.33
CA LYS A 70 -81.49 20.21 10.68
C LYS A 70 -82.26 21.53 10.64
N SER A 71 -81.93 22.42 9.71
CA SER A 71 -82.65 23.69 9.51
C SER A 71 -84.11 23.45 9.13
N ARG A 72 -84.37 22.52 8.19
CA ARG A 72 -85.72 22.09 7.79
C ARG A 72 -86.53 21.49 8.95
N GLU A 73 -85.90 20.65 9.77
CA GLU A 73 -86.55 20.09 10.97
C GLU A 73 -86.90 21.19 11.98
N SER A 74 -85.98 22.14 12.21
CA SER A 74 -86.17 23.26 13.15
C SER A 74 -87.30 24.20 12.68
N THR A 75 -87.35 24.53 11.39
CA THR A 75 -88.46 25.30 10.82
C THR A 75 -89.77 24.53 10.95
N SER A 76 -89.79 23.23 10.61
CA SER A 76 -90.99 22.39 10.76
C SER A 76 -91.50 22.34 12.20
N GLN A 77 -90.60 22.27 13.19
CA GLN A 77 -90.95 22.30 14.62
C GLN A 77 -91.52 23.66 15.04
N LEU A 78 -90.89 24.77 14.63
CA LEU A 78 -91.39 26.12 14.87
C LEU A 78 -92.80 26.32 14.28
N TYR A 79 -93.05 25.82 13.07
CA TYR A 79 -94.40 25.85 12.49
C TYR A 79 -95.41 25.08 13.33
N LYS A 80 -95.07 23.87 13.79
CA LYS A 80 -95.96 23.09 14.66
C LYS A 80 -96.26 23.82 15.97
N GLN A 81 -95.29 24.52 16.54
CA GLN A 81 -95.48 25.32 17.76
C GLN A 81 -96.40 26.52 17.51
N ILE A 82 -96.09 27.33 16.49
CA ILE A 82 -96.89 28.52 16.15
C ILE A 82 -98.34 28.14 15.84
N PHE A 83 -98.56 27.03 15.13
CA PHE A 83 -99.91 26.59 14.77
C PHE A 83 -100.73 26.07 15.97
N ASN A 84 -100.08 25.58 17.02
CA ASN A 84 -100.75 25.11 18.23
C ASN A 84 -101.15 26.25 19.18
N ASP A 85 -100.51 27.42 19.10
CA ASP A 85 -100.64 28.52 20.08
C ASP A 85 -101.62 29.64 19.66
N VAL A 86 -102.28 29.56 18.49
CA VAL A 86 -103.19 30.62 18.00
C VAL A 86 -104.64 30.15 17.88
N PRO A 87 -105.50 30.41 18.88
CA PRO A 87 -106.95 30.25 18.77
C PRO A 87 -107.57 31.48 18.08
N HIS A 88 -108.18 31.27 16.90
CA HIS A 88 -109.15 32.18 16.24
C HIS A 88 -108.69 33.49 15.57
N SER A 89 -107.60 33.47 14.79
CA SER A 89 -107.47 34.42 13.65
C SER A 89 -106.95 33.71 12.39
N GLU A 90 -107.76 32.79 11.87
CA GLU A 90 -107.35 31.80 10.86
C GLU A 90 -106.90 32.39 9.51
N GLU A 91 -107.27 33.61 9.14
CA GLU A 91 -107.15 34.03 7.74
C GLU A 91 -106.04 35.04 7.41
N ILE A 92 -105.67 35.94 8.34
CA ILE A 92 -104.73 37.05 8.04
C ILE A 92 -103.32 36.77 8.58
N GLY A 93 -103.21 36.20 9.78
CA GLY A 93 -101.93 35.81 10.37
C GLY A 93 -101.22 34.68 9.60
N GLY A 94 -102.00 33.72 9.08
CA GLY A 94 -101.50 32.62 8.26
C GLY A 94 -100.80 33.13 6.99
N ARG A 95 -101.44 34.03 6.24
CA ARG A 95 -100.90 34.50 4.95
C ARG A 95 -99.62 35.34 5.10
N LEU A 96 -99.52 36.18 6.13
CA LEU A 96 -98.35 37.05 6.33
C LEU A 96 -97.16 36.27 6.90
N SER A 97 -97.42 35.36 7.84
CA SER A 97 -96.40 34.42 8.34
C SER A 97 -95.86 33.56 7.20
N GLU A 98 -96.75 32.97 6.39
CA GLU A 98 -96.39 32.10 5.27
C GLU A 98 -95.58 32.85 4.20
N SER A 99 -95.95 34.10 3.88
CA SER A 99 -95.21 34.93 2.92
C SER A 99 -93.79 35.26 3.39
N MET A 100 -93.59 35.71 4.64
CA MET A 100 -92.25 36.05 5.14
C MET A 100 -91.35 34.82 5.28
N THR A 101 -91.92 33.69 5.70
CA THR A 101 -91.17 32.44 5.78
C THR A 101 -90.77 31.91 4.41
N ASN A 102 -91.62 32.10 3.40
CA ASN A 102 -91.31 31.65 2.04
C ASN A 102 -90.17 32.48 1.44
N GLU A 103 -90.16 33.81 1.59
CA GLU A 103 -89.05 34.65 1.09
C GLU A 103 -87.72 34.35 1.77
N VAL A 104 -87.70 34.19 3.10
CA VAL A 104 -86.45 33.88 3.83
C VAL A 104 -85.95 32.48 3.47
N ASN A 105 -86.85 31.50 3.37
CA ASN A 105 -86.48 30.14 2.98
C ASN A 105 -86.01 30.08 1.52
N ASP A 106 -86.64 30.82 0.61
CA ASP A 106 -86.26 30.85 -0.80
C ASP A 106 -84.89 31.53 -0.99
N GLY A 107 -84.64 32.65 -0.32
CA GLY A 107 -83.35 33.34 -0.38
C GLY A 107 -82.19 32.53 0.23
N MET A 108 -82.42 31.83 1.35
CA MET A 108 -81.43 30.90 1.90
C MET A 108 -81.22 29.71 0.97
N LYS A 109 -82.30 29.12 0.45
CA LYS A 109 -82.25 27.98 -0.48
C LYS A 109 -81.45 28.32 -1.74
N GLU A 110 -81.68 29.49 -2.34
CA GLU A 110 -80.97 29.92 -3.55
C GLU A 110 -79.46 30.10 -3.30
N ARG A 111 -79.07 30.70 -2.17
CA ARG A 111 -77.64 30.82 -1.79
C ARG A 111 -77.00 29.46 -1.61
N LEU A 112 -77.68 28.55 -0.92
CA LEU A 112 -77.18 27.22 -0.61
C LEU A 112 -77.09 26.35 -1.88
N GLU A 113 -78.06 26.47 -2.78
CA GLU A 113 -78.02 25.83 -4.10
C GLU A 113 -76.87 26.36 -4.96
N THR A 114 -76.61 27.67 -4.93
CA THR A 114 -75.50 28.30 -5.64
C THR A 114 -74.14 27.82 -5.12
N GLU A 115 -73.95 27.75 -3.81
CA GLU A 115 -72.73 27.21 -3.21
C GLU A 115 -72.53 25.73 -3.57
N LEU A 116 -73.61 24.94 -3.55
CA LEU A 116 -73.55 23.51 -3.88
C LEU A 116 -73.20 23.29 -5.37
N ILE A 117 -73.71 24.15 -6.27
CA ILE A 117 -73.31 24.17 -7.69
C ILE A 117 -71.81 24.51 -7.83
N ASN A 118 -71.33 25.53 -7.12
CA ASN A 118 -69.92 25.93 -7.15
C ASN A 118 -69.00 24.81 -6.62
N MET A 119 -69.39 24.12 -5.54
CA MET A 119 -68.67 22.97 -5.02
C MET A 119 -68.64 21.80 -6.01
N ARG A 120 -69.77 21.49 -6.67
CA ARG A 120 -69.83 20.46 -7.71
C ARG A 120 -68.91 20.78 -8.90
N ARG A 121 -68.90 22.05 -9.35
CA ARG A 121 -68.02 22.51 -10.41
C ARG A 121 -66.55 22.34 -10.03
N LYS A 122 -66.15 22.80 -8.85
CA LYS A 122 -64.76 22.69 -8.38
C LYS A 122 -64.33 21.23 -8.19
N LYS A 123 -65.22 20.36 -7.69
CA LYS A 123 -64.98 18.90 -7.63
C LYS A 123 -64.75 18.32 -9.02
N LYS A 124 -65.54 18.71 -10.01
CA LYS A 124 -65.37 18.27 -11.41
C LYS A 124 -64.02 18.70 -11.97
N GLU A 125 -63.64 19.97 -11.79
CA GLU A 125 -62.34 20.49 -12.24
C GLU A 125 -61.16 19.76 -11.58
N LEU A 126 -61.25 19.43 -10.28
CA LEU A 126 -60.23 18.64 -9.59
C LEU A 126 -60.15 17.21 -10.12
N LYS A 127 -61.29 16.60 -10.46
CA LYS A 127 -61.33 15.25 -11.03
C LYS A 127 -60.70 15.21 -12.43
N GLU A 128 -60.99 16.18 -13.29
CA GLU A 128 -60.38 16.30 -14.62
C GLU A 128 -58.85 16.52 -14.52
N LYS A 129 -58.39 17.35 -13.57
CA LYS A 129 -56.95 17.51 -13.27
C LYS A 129 -56.31 16.20 -12.80
N LEU A 130 -57.02 15.42 -11.98
CA LEU A 130 -56.54 14.15 -11.47
C LEU A 130 -56.37 13.12 -12.59
N GLU A 131 -57.37 13.01 -13.47
CA GLU A 131 -57.32 12.13 -14.65
C GLU A 131 -56.17 12.52 -15.59
N SER A 132 -55.97 13.82 -15.82
CA SER A 132 -54.83 14.32 -16.62
C SER A 132 -53.47 13.99 -15.99
N GLN A 133 -53.34 14.14 -14.66
CA GLN A 133 -52.12 13.76 -13.94
C GLN A 133 -51.85 12.27 -14.00
N GLN A 134 -52.89 11.43 -13.90
CA GLN A 134 -52.75 9.98 -14.01
C GLN A 134 -52.30 9.56 -15.41
N GLN A 135 -52.89 10.12 -16.47
CA GLN A 135 -52.45 9.87 -17.85
C GLN A 135 -50.97 10.25 -18.07
N GLN A 136 -50.51 11.34 -17.44
CA GLN A 136 -49.10 11.73 -17.51
C GLN A 136 -48.18 10.73 -16.78
N ILE A 137 -48.60 10.22 -15.61
CA ILE A 137 -47.86 9.17 -14.88
C ILE A 137 -47.78 7.90 -15.73
N ASP A 138 -48.88 7.46 -16.33
CA ASP A 138 -48.92 6.24 -17.15
C ASP A 138 -47.98 6.36 -18.37
N LYS A 139 -47.97 7.53 -19.02
CA LYS A 139 -47.04 7.81 -20.12
C LYS A 139 -45.58 7.74 -19.69
N LEU A 140 -45.22 8.39 -18.58
CA LEU A 140 -43.84 8.36 -18.05
C LEU A 140 -43.43 6.96 -17.60
N THR A 141 -44.36 6.18 -17.05
CA THR A 141 -44.12 4.79 -16.63
C THR A 141 -43.78 3.93 -17.84
N LYS A 142 -44.55 4.06 -18.93
CA LYS A 142 -44.24 3.39 -20.20
C LYS A 142 -42.87 3.77 -20.75
N ASP A 143 -42.52 5.06 -20.73
CA ASP A 143 -41.19 5.53 -21.19
C ASP A 143 -40.05 4.94 -20.34
N ILE A 144 -40.27 4.70 -19.04
CA ILE A 144 -39.30 4.03 -18.15
C ILE A 144 -39.18 2.55 -18.52
N GLU A 145 -40.28 1.85 -18.74
CA GLU A 145 -40.29 0.44 -19.14
C GLU A 145 -39.56 0.21 -20.47
N GLU A 146 -39.80 1.04 -21.48
CA GLU A 146 -39.11 0.97 -22.78
C GLU A 146 -37.60 1.20 -22.62
N ARG A 147 -37.19 2.13 -21.75
CA ARG A 147 -35.76 2.39 -21.47
C ARG A 147 -35.11 1.29 -20.66
N ALA A 148 -35.84 0.68 -19.71
CA ALA A 148 -35.35 -0.46 -18.95
C ALA A 148 -35.10 -1.65 -19.87
N ALA A 149 -36.01 -1.93 -20.81
CA ALA A 149 -35.79 -2.94 -21.84
C ALA A 149 -34.54 -2.63 -22.68
N TYR A 150 -34.33 -1.37 -23.08
CA TYR A 150 -33.12 -0.98 -23.81
C TYR A 150 -31.83 -1.20 -23.00
N ILE A 151 -31.83 -0.94 -21.69
CA ILE A 151 -30.68 -1.24 -20.81
C ILE A 151 -30.38 -2.74 -20.82
N THR A 152 -31.39 -3.60 -20.69
CA THR A 152 -31.17 -5.06 -20.72
C THR A 152 -30.55 -5.53 -22.05
N THR A 153 -30.91 -4.92 -23.18
CA THR A 153 -30.28 -5.21 -24.48
C THR A 153 -28.82 -4.78 -24.53
N LEU A 154 -28.49 -3.59 -24.01
CA LEU A 154 -27.11 -3.10 -23.96
C LEU A 154 -26.22 -3.94 -23.03
N GLU A 155 -26.77 -4.41 -21.91
CA GLU A 155 -26.03 -5.30 -20.99
C GLU A 155 -25.72 -6.65 -21.65
N LYS A 156 -26.67 -7.18 -22.45
CA LYS A 156 -26.44 -8.39 -23.23
C LYS A 156 -25.31 -8.20 -24.24
N GLU A 157 -25.34 -7.12 -25.04
CA GLU A 157 -24.28 -6.80 -26.02
C GLU A 157 -22.91 -6.64 -25.35
N LYS A 158 -22.85 -5.93 -24.21
CA LYS A 158 -21.62 -5.77 -23.42
C LYS A 158 -21.05 -7.10 -22.95
N ASN A 159 -21.91 -8.03 -22.50
CA ASN A 159 -21.49 -9.35 -22.05
C ASN A 159 -20.99 -10.21 -23.23
N GLU A 160 -21.68 -10.18 -24.37
CA GLU A 160 -21.24 -10.88 -25.59
C GLU A 160 -19.86 -10.37 -26.05
N HIS A 161 -19.61 -9.06 -26.02
CA HIS A 161 -18.28 -8.49 -26.31
C HIS A 161 -17.21 -8.88 -25.29
N ARG A 162 -17.56 -8.95 -24.00
CA ARG A 162 -16.64 -9.42 -22.95
C ARG A 162 -16.22 -10.86 -23.19
N ASP A 163 -17.17 -11.73 -23.52
CA ASP A 163 -16.90 -13.15 -23.78
C ASP A 163 -16.04 -13.34 -25.02
N GLN A 164 -16.29 -12.60 -26.10
CA GLN A 164 -15.44 -12.58 -27.29
C GLN A 164 -14.00 -12.16 -26.95
N ASN A 165 -13.82 -11.14 -26.10
CA ASN A 165 -12.48 -10.68 -25.70
C ASN A 165 -11.74 -11.73 -24.85
N ILE A 166 -12.45 -12.45 -23.98
CA ILE A 166 -11.88 -13.55 -23.19
C ILE A 166 -11.36 -14.66 -24.12
N VAL A 167 -12.15 -15.06 -25.11
CA VAL A 167 -11.74 -16.09 -26.09
C VAL A 167 -10.47 -15.66 -26.84
N LEU A 168 -10.43 -14.42 -27.36
CA LEU A 168 -9.26 -13.89 -28.07
C LEU A 168 -8.01 -13.84 -27.18
N ARG A 169 -8.14 -13.51 -25.88
CA ARG A 169 -7.01 -13.53 -24.94
C ARG A 169 -6.50 -14.93 -24.66
N LEU A 170 -7.40 -15.91 -24.57
CA LEU A 170 -7.01 -17.32 -24.37
C LEU A 170 -6.25 -17.85 -25.59
N ASP A 171 -6.69 -17.55 -26.80
CA ASP A 171 -6.00 -17.99 -28.01
C ASP A 171 -4.64 -17.31 -28.16
N ARG A 172 -4.53 -15.99 -27.89
CA ARG A 172 -3.24 -15.30 -27.83
C ARG A 172 -2.30 -15.91 -26.78
N ARG A 173 -2.81 -16.33 -25.62
CA ARG A 173 -2.00 -17.01 -24.59
C ARG A 173 -1.47 -18.35 -25.08
N LYS A 174 -2.29 -19.15 -25.77
CA LYS A 174 -1.85 -20.41 -26.39
C LYS A 174 -0.74 -20.17 -27.41
N ASP A 175 -0.82 -19.10 -28.20
CA ASP A 175 0.22 -18.74 -29.18
C ASP A 175 1.53 -18.34 -28.51
N VAL A 176 1.46 -17.51 -27.46
CA VAL A 176 2.65 -17.14 -26.67
C VAL A 176 3.28 -18.38 -26.03
N GLN A 177 2.47 -19.30 -25.50
CA GLN A 177 2.96 -20.55 -24.92
C GLN A 177 3.65 -21.43 -25.97
N ARG A 178 3.04 -21.59 -27.17
CA ARG A 178 3.68 -22.30 -28.30
C ARG A 178 5.02 -21.67 -28.68
N MET A 179 5.09 -20.34 -28.75
CA MET A 179 6.32 -19.60 -29.04
C MET A 179 7.38 -19.77 -27.96
N TRP A 180 6.99 -19.80 -26.69
CA TRP A 180 7.90 -20.01 -25.57
C TRP A 180 8.48 -21.42 -25.57
N SER A 181 7.65 -22.46 -25.76
CA SER A 181 8.11 -23.85 -25.89
C SER A 181 9.07 -24.03 -27.07
N LEU A 182 8.81 -23.37 -28.20
CA LEU A 182 9.71 -23.40 -29.35
C LEU A 182 11.06 -22.75 -29.02
N ARG A 183 11.05 -21.60 -28.33
CA ARG A 183 12.29 -20.92 -27.89
C ARG A 183 13.09 -21.80 -26.91
N GLN A 184 12.43 -22.37 -25.91
CA GLN A 184 13.06 -23.25 -24.94
C GLN A 184 13.76 -24.43 -25.63
N HIS A 185 13.08 -25.08 -26.58
CA HIS A 185 13.68 -26.18 -27.32
C HIS A 185 14.89 -25.73 -28.17
N THR A 186 14.84 -24.54 -28.77
CA THR A 186 16.00 -24.00 -29.50
C THR A 186 17.17 -23.61 -28.60
N THR A 187 16.91 -23.12 -27.39
CA THR A 187 17.97 -22.78 -26.42
C THR A 187 18.60 -24.04 -25.83
N GLU A 188 17.81 -25.08 -25.55
CA GLU A 188 18.33 -26.37 -25.10
C GLU A 188 19.25 -27.00 -26.14
N LYS A 189 18.86 -27.01 -27.43
CA LYS A 189 19.73 -27.49 -28.52
C LYS A 189 21.05 -26.72 -28.64
N ARG A 190 21.04 -25.41 -28.33
CA ARG A 190 22.26 -24.60 -28.32
C ARG A 190 23.11 -24.90 -27.10
N LEU A 191 22.49 -25.03 -25.93
CA LEU A 191 23.18 -25.34 -24.69
C LEU A 191 23.86 -26.72 -24.77
N THR A 192 23.19 -27.73 -25.34
CA THR A 192 23.80 -29.06 -25.53
C THR A 192 25.03 -28.98 -26.44
N LYS A 193 24.94 -28.24 -27.55
CA LYS A 193 26.07 -28.00 -28.46
C LYS A 193 27.23 -27.27 -27.75
N ASP A 194 26.92 -26.21 -27.02
CA ASP A 194 27.92 -25.44 -26.27
C ASP A 194 28.55 -26.27 -25.14
N THR A 195 27.79 -27.19 -24.51
CA THR A 195 28.32 -28.09 -23.48
C THR A 195 29.27 -29.14 -24.05
N GLU A 196 29.00 -29.66 -25.26
CA GLU A 196 29.91 -30.56 -25.98
C GLU A 196 31.21 -29.83 -26.38
N GLU A 197 31.09 -28.59 -26.86
CA GLU A 197 32.23 -27.72 -27.19
C GLU A 197 33.04 -27.34 -25.92
N ARG A 198 32.38 -27.06 -24.80
CA ARG A 198 33.06 -26.82 -23.51
C ARG A 198 33.71 -28.06 -22.94
N ALA A 199 33.09 -29.24 -23.06
CA ALA A 199 33.68 -30.49 -22.57
C ALA A 199 34.98 -30.81 -23.32
N THR A 200 35.00 -30.61 -24.64
CA THR A 200 36.22 -30.76 -25.45
C THR A 200 37.29 -29.74 -25.05
N TYR A 201 36.92 -28.47 -24.83
CA TYR A 201 37.82 -27.42 -24.38
C TYR A 201 38.38 -27.63 -22.94
N ILE A 202 37.56 -28.12 -22.00
CA ILE A 202 38.00 -28.47 -20.64
C ILE A 202 38.99 -29.63 -20.67
N THR A 203 38.84 -30.56 -21.62
CA THR A 203 39.76 -31.69 -21.76
C THR A 203 41.15 -31.23 -22.26
N THR A 204 41.20 -30.21 -23.12
CA THR A 204 42.44 -29.55 -23.51
C THR A 204 43.04 -28.72 -22.38
N LEU A 205 42.23 -27.94 -21.65
CA LEU A 205 42.70 -27.16 -20.51
C LEU A 205 43.22 -28.01 -19.36
N LYS A 206 42.62 -29.18 -19.07
CA LYS A 206 43.15 -30.09 -18.02
C LYS A 206 44.55 -30.62 -18.32
N LYS A 207 44.94 -30.72 -19.59
CA LYS A 207 46.33 -31.03 -19.98
C LYS A 207 47.29 -29.87 -19.68
N GLU A 208 46.81 -28.63 -19.78
CA GLU A 208 47.58 -27.41 -19.53
C GLU A 208 47.60 -27.04 -18.02
N ASP A 209 46.54 -27.39 -17.28
CA ASP A 209 46.36 -27.10 -15.85
C ASP A 209 47.19 -28.03 -14.94
N ASP A 210 47.51 -29.26 -15.40
CA ASP A 210 48.46 -30.15 -14.71
C ASP A 210 49.90 -29.58 -14.72
N GLU A 211 50.23 -28.68 -15.67
CA GLU A 211 51.51 -27.95 -15.71
C GLU A 211 51.48 -26.68 -14.83
N HIS A 212 50.32 -26.02 -14.69
CA HIS A 212 50.18 -24.75 -13.95
C HIS A 212 49.82 -24.89 -12.45
N ARG A 213 49.31 -26.04 -11.98
CA ARG A 213 48.94 -26.26 -10.57
C ARG A 213 50.08 -26.25 -9.55
N SER A 214 51.35 -26.17 -9.98
CA SER A 214 52.48 -25.91 -9.06
C SER A 214 52.63 -24.43 -8.68
N ALA A 215 52.03 -23.50 -9.42
CA ALA A 215 52.33 -22.06 -9.29
C ALA A 215 51.24 -21.22 -8.59
N ASN A 216 49.97 -21.66 -8.52
CA ASN A 216 48.85 -20.74 -8.23
C ASN A 216 48.11 -20.93 -6.89
N ARG A 217 48.63 -21.70 -5.92
CA ARG A 217 48.11 -21.69 -4.53
C ARG A 217 48.43 -20.39 -3.75
N GLN A 218 49.09 -19.44 -4.39
CA GLN A 218 49.64 -18.24 -3.74
C GLN A 218 48.81 -16.96 -3.98
N CYS A 219 47.76 -16.99 -4.81
CA CYS A 219 47.11 -15.76 -5.30
C CYS A 219 45.88 -15.29 -4.49
N SER A 220 45.05 -16.16 -3.91
CA SER A 220 43.79 -15.72 -3.25
C SER A 220 43.98 -15.01 -1.89
N MET A 221 45.16 -15.04 -1.28
CA MET A 221 45.49 -14.27 -0.07
C MET A 221 46.08 -12.88 -0.36
N SER A 222 46.21 -12.48 -1.63
CA SER A 222 46.89 -11.23 -2.01
C SER A 222 45.97 -10.00 -2.00
N MET A 223 44.65 -10.14 -2.23
CA MET A 223 43.72 -9.00 -2.27
C MET A 223 43.46 -8.35 -0.90
N LEU A 224 43.65 -9.08 0.21
CA LEU A 224 43.59 -8.51 1.57
C LEU A 224 44.95 -8.16 2.18
N ARG A 225 46.07 -8.48 1.49
CA ARG A 225 47.44 -8.23 1.97
C ARG A 225 48.04 -6.88 1.55
N GLY A 226 47.41 -6.18 0.61
CA GLY A 226 47.92 -4.89 0.10
C GLY A 226 47.62 -3.68 0.98
N LEU A 227 46.76 -3.82 2.00
CA LEU A 227 46.44 -2.75 2.92
C LEU A 227 47.41 -2.79 4.13
N PRO A 228 47.96 -1.63 4.56
CA PRO A 228 48.83 -1.59 5.72
C PRO A 228 48.13 -2.21 6.93
N GLU A 229 48.90 -2.92 7.77
CA GLU A 229 48.37 -3.82 8.82
C GLU A 229 47.43 -3.14 9.82
N ASN A 230 47.48 -1.80 9.90
CA ASN A 230 46.61 -0.91 10.67
C ASN A 230 45.21 -0.63 10.06
N THR A 231 44.87 -1.22 8.90
CA THR A 231 43.58 -1.04 8.21
C THR A 231 42.84 -2.36 7.94
N ARG A 232 43.27 -3.44 8.58
CA ARG A 232 42.58 -4.74 8.54
C ARG A 232 41.30 -4.69 9.36
N ILE A 233 40.20 -4.33 8.71
CA ILE A 233 38.87 -4.19 9.31
C ILE A 233 38.44 -5.50 9.99
N ASP A 234 38.83 -6.65 9.45
CA ASP A 234 38.61 -7.96 10.07
C ASP A 234 39.28 -8.06 11.46
N LYS A 235 40.52 -7.60 11.60
CA LYS A 235 41.22 -7.60 12.90
C LYS A 235 40.59 -6.61 13.87
N GLN A 236 40.29 -5.38 13.42
CA GLN A 236 39.66 -4.35 14.25
C GLN A 236 38.27 -4.78 14.73
N PHE A 237 37.48 -5.43 13.85
CA PHE A 237 36.16 -5.96 14.19
C PHE A 237 36.24 -6.98 15.32
N LYS A 238 37.26 -7.84 15.29
CA LYS A 238 37.51 -8.82 16.35
C LYS A 238 38.03 -8.17 17.64
N GLU A 239 38.98 -7.23 17.53
CA GLU A 239 39.55 -6.53 18.68
C GLU A 239 38.49 -5.75 19.46
N ILE A 240 37.55 -5.10 18.78
CA ILE A 240 36.46 -4.35 19.41
C ILE A 240 35.57 -5.26 20.25
N TYR A 241 35.32 -6.48 19.78
CA TYR A 241 34.56 -7.47 20.55
C TYR A 241 35.35 -7.98 21.77
N GLU A 242 36.62 -8.35 21.56
CA GLU A 242 37.45 -8.95 22.61
C GLU A 242 37.81 -7.96 23.73
N ASN A 243 37.99 -6.67 23.41
CA ASN A 243 38.40 -5.66 24.38
C ASN A 243 37.26 -4.71 24.72
N GLU A 244 36.88 -3.80 23.81
CA GLU A 244 36.00 -2.68 24.15
C GLU A 244 34.57 -3.09 24.48
N TRP A 245 34.02 -4.07 23.76
CA TRP A 245 32.70 -4.63 24.05
C TRP A 245 32.68 -5.34 25.39
N SER A 246 33.69 -6.17 25.66
CA SER A 246 33.81 -6.93 26.92
C SER A 246 34.00 -5.98 28.12
N ASP A 247 34.82 -4.94 27.97
CA ASP A 247 35.02 -3.91 29.00
C ASP A 247 33.75 -3.08 29.25
N ALA A 248 33.01 -2.73 28.18
CA ALA A 248 31.74 -2.00 28.30
C ALA A 248 30.67 -2.87 28.97
N PHE A 249 30.58 -4.15 28.60
CA PHE A 249 29.69 -5.13 29.21
C PHE A 249 29.96 -5.27 30.72
N GLU A 250 31.22 -5.50 31.11
CA GLU A 250 31.60 -5.62 32.53
C GLU A 250 31.35 -4.32 33.31
N SER A 251 31.60 -3.16 32.70
CA SER A 251 31.31 -1.86 33.32
C SER A 251 29.81 -1.66 33.60
N ILE A 252 28.93 -2.03 32.65
CA ILE A 252 27.48 -1.96 32.84
C ILE A 252 27.04 -2.98 33.90
N ALA A 253 27.52 -4.22 33.82
CA ALA A 253 27.21 -5.27 34.78
C ALA A 253 27.65 -4.89 36.22
N LEU A 254 28.82 -4.28 36.39
CA LEU A 254 29.33 -3.83 37.68
C LEU A 254 28.50 -2.67 38.27
N ASN A 255 28.14 -1.69 37.44
CA ASN A 255 27.32 -0.56 37.90
C ASN A 255 25.93 -1.02 38.37
N LEU A 256 25.33 -1.99 37.66
CA LEU A 256 24.07 -2.60 38.06
C LEU A 256 24.20 -3.38 39.38
N ARG A 257 25.27 -4.18 39.55
CA ARG A 257 25.55 -4.88 40.82
C ARG A 257 25.77 -3.91 41.99
N THR A 258 26.44 -2.79 41.75
CA THR A 258 26.74 -1.78 42.78
C THR A 258 25.50 -0.98 43.18
N ALA A 259 24.65 -0.61 42.22
CA ALA A 259 23.37 0.07 42.48
C ALA A 259 22.42 -0.77 43.36
N CYS A 260 22.47 -2.11 43.24
CA CYS A 260 21.72 -3.01 44.12
C CYS A 260 22.27 -3.06 45.56
N SER A 261 23.56 -2.81 45.78
CA SER A 261 24.19 -2.91 47.10
C SER A 261 23.97 -1.68 47.99
N VAL A 262 23.75 -0.49 47.42
CA VAL A 262 23.65 0.79 48.16
C VAL A 262 22.25 1.04 48.73
N ASN A 263 21.21 0.36 48.21
CA ASN A 263 19.81 0.59 48.59
C ASN A 263 19.31 -0.28 49.77
N ASN A 264 20.17 -1.07 50.42
CA ASN A 264 19.77 -1.98 51.51
C ASN A 264 19.59 -1.31 52.89
N ASP A 265 19.97 -0.04 53.07
CA ASP A 265 19.89 0.63 54.38
C ASP A 265 18.58 1.40 54.64
N ASN A 266 17.70 1.53 53.64
CA ASN A 266 16.38 2.14 53.82
C ASN A 266 15.27 1.12 53.56
N ASN A 267 14.74 0.62 54.67
CA ASN A 267 13.69 -0.37 54.82
C ASN A 267 12.34 0.13 54.25
N VAL A 268 12.24 0.30 52.94
CA VAL A 268 10.98 0.52 52.23
C VAL A 268 10.75 -0.65 51.29
N LEU A 269 9.65 -1.33 51.57
CA LEU A 269 9.01 -2.44 50.86
C LEU A 269 8.99 -2.25 49.33
N PHE A 270 10.11 -2.51 48.64
CA PHE A 270 10.14 -2.59 47.18
C PHE A 270 9.78 -4.01 46.76
N ASN A 271 8.61 -4.13 46.14
CA ASN A 271 8.08 -5.35 45.51
C ASN A 271 9.15 -6.03 44.63
N GLN A 272 9.23 -7.35 44.78
CA GLN A 272 10.18 -8.29 44.17
C GLN A 272 10.10 -8.44 42.62
N ASN A 273 9.79 -7.38 41.87
CA ASN A 273 9.63 -7.46 40.40
C ASN A 273 10.65 -6.66 39.57
N ASN A 274 11.57 -5.89 40.17
CA ASN A 274 12.72 -5.36 39.43
C ASN A 274 13.84 -6.40 39.45
N LEU A 275 13.70 -7.42 38.59
CA LEU A 275 14.79 -8.34 38.26
C LEU A 275 16.03 -7.51 37.88
N LEU A 276 17.19 -7.91 38.41
CA LEU A 276 18.48 -7.54 37.82
C LEU A 276 18.36 -7.67 36.29
N PRO A 277 18.78 -6.65 35.51
CA PRO A 277 18.81 -6.76 34.06
C PRO A 277 19.49 -8.05 33.70
N LYS A 278 18.80 -8.87 32.91
CA LYS A 278 19.36 -10.13 32.49
C LYS A 278 20.51 -9.82 31.52
N GLU A 279 21.45 -10.74 31.42
CA GLU A 279 22.61 -10.59 30.53
C GLU A 279 22.21 -10.25 29.09
N ASP A 280 21.08 -10.78 28.62
CA ASP A 280 20.51 -10.46 27.30
C ASP A 280 20.12 -8.98 27.16
N ASP A 281 19.65 -8.31 28.20
CA ASP A 281 19.33 -6.87 28.15
C ASP A 281 20.60 -6.02 27.89
N ILE A 282 21.69 -6.32 28.60
CA ILE A 282 22.97 -5.58 28.44
C ILE A 282 23.56 -5.83 27.06
N VAL A 283 23.54 -7.08 26.58
CA VAL A 283 24.02 -7.43 25.25
C VAL A 283 23.20 -6.73 24.16
N ASN A 284 21.87 -6.70 24.30
CA ASN A 284 20.99 -6.01 23.36
C ASN A 284 21.23 -4.50 23.33
N ASP A 285 21.54 -3.88 24.47
CA ASP A 285 21.89 -2.45 24.52
C ASP A 285 23.18 -2.17 23.75
N LEU A 286 24.23 -2.97 23.96
CA LEU A 286 25.50 -2.84 23.23
C LEU A 286 25.32 -3.09 21.73
N LEU A 287 24.54 -4.11 21.36
CA LEU A 287 24.23 -4.39 19.96
C LEU A 287 23.43 -3.24 19.31
N THR A 288 22.49 -2.64 20.05
CA THR A 288 21.70 -1.50 19.59
C THR A 288 22.57 -0.29 19.31
N VAL A 289 23.60 -0.05 20.15
CA VAL A 289 24.61 0.98 19.90
C VAL A 289 25.34 0.70 18.58
N LEU A 290 25.91 -0.50 18.41
CA LEU A 290 26.66 -0.85 17.20
C LEU A 290 25.79 -0.75 15.93
N LYS A 291 24.54 -1.22 15.99
CA LYS A 291 23.58 -1.15 14.87
C LYS A 291 23.24 0.29 14.53
N THR A 292 22.93 1.12 15.54
CA THR A 292 22.63 2.54 15.35
C THR A 292 23.82 3.28 14.73
N VAL A 293 25.03 2.97 15.21
CA VAL A 293 26.27 3.53 14.66
C VAL A 293 26.45 3.14 13.20
N TYR A 294 26.26 1.86 12.87
CA TYR A 294 26.41 1.36 11.51
C TYR A 294 25.45 2.02 10.53
N GLU A 295 24.17 2.14 10.88
CA GLU A 295 23.16 2.78 10.02
C GLU A 295 23.42 4.28 9.85
N LEU A 296 23.85 4.98 10.90
CA LEU A 296 24.27 6.39 10.79
C LEU A 296 25.47 6.55 9.85
N CYS A 297 26.48 5.67 9.96
CA CYS A 297 27.62 5.67 9.05
C CYS A 297 27.18 5.42 7.60
N LYS A 298 26.25 4.48 7.36
CA LYS A 298 25.65 4.22 6.03
C LYS A 298 25.00 5.45 5.43
N GLU A 299 24.11 6.11 6.18
CA GLU A 299 23.40 7.31 5.70
C GLU A 299 24.37 8.44 5.36
N TRP A 300 25.38 8.68 6.20
CA TRP A 300 26.29 9.81 6.05
C TRP A 300 27.29 9.60 4.92
N ALA A 301 27.83 8.38 4.84
CA ALA A 301 28.65 7.96 3.72
C ALA A 301 27.91 8.13 2.39
N TRP A 302 26.61 7.84 2.37
CA TRP A 302 25.79 8.00 1.18
C TRP A 302 25.56 9.48 0.82
N ASP A 303 25.25 10.34 1.80
CA ASP A 303 25.09 11.78 1.58
C ASP A 303 26.40 12.44 1.11
N GLU A 304 27.55 12.04 1.67
CA GLU A 304 28.86 12.53 1.24
C GLU A 304 29.22 12.05 -0.18
N CYS A 305 28.94 10.78 -0.51
CA CYS A 305 29.08 10.25 -1.87
C CYS A 305 28.22 11.00 -2.88
N PHE A 306 26.95 11.22 -2.54
CA PHE A 306 26.01 11.88 -3.41
C PHE A 306 26.42 13.34 -3.65
N ARG A 307 26.84 14.06 -2.61
CA ARG A 307 27.34 15.44 -2.73
C ARG A 307 28.59 15.52 -3.60
N PHE A 308 29.56 14.63 -3.40
CA PHE A 308 30.78 14.61 -4.19
C PHE A 308 30.49 14.31 -5.67
N GLN A 309 29.68 13.29 -5.96
CA GLN A 309 29.30 12.96 -7.34
C GLN A 309 28.60 14.13 -8.04
N ILE A 310 27.67 14.80 -7.37
CA ILE A 310 26.99 15.98 -7.93
C ILE A 310 27.96 17.13 -8.17
N GLN A 311 28.92 17.36 -7.26
CA GLN A 311 29.92 18.41 -7.43
C GLN A 311 30.88 18.11 -8.60
N SER A 312 31.39 16.89 -8.69
CA SER A 312 32.28 16.48 -9.78
C SER A 312 31.59 16.52 -11.15
N ILE A 313 30.31 16.15 -11.24
CA ILE A 313 29.52 16.25 -12.48
C ILE A 313 29.30 17.70 -12.89
N LYS A 314 29.07 18.61 -11.93
CA LYS A 314 28.90 20.05 -12.20
C LYS A 314 30.18 20.70 -12.69
N GLU A 315 31.32 20.32 -12.11
CA GLU A 315 32.61 20.93 -12.42
C GLU A 315 33.18 20.43 -13.75
N ASN A 316 32.90 19.18 -14.14
CA ASN A 316 33.45 18.60 -15.37
C ASN A 316 32.44 17.68 -16.10
N PRO A 317 31.53 18.25 -16.91
CA PRO A 317 30.47 17.50 -17.59
C PRO A 317 30.95 16.60 -18.76
N GLU A 318 32.18 16.81 -19.26
CA GLU A 318 32.77 16.04 -20.39
C GLU A 318 34.00 15.22 -19.95
N MET A 319 33.95 14.60 -18.78
CA MET A 319 35.10 13.81 -18.29
C MET A 319 35.32 12.49 -19.03
N SER A 320 36.59 12.22 -19.35
CA SER A 320 37.03 10.92 -19.85
C SER A 320 37.10 9.87 -18.72
N ALA A 321 37.03 8.58 -19.08
CA ALA A 321 37.06 7.47 -18.13
C ALA A 321 38.33 7.44 -17.24
N MET A 322 39.46 7.94 -17.74
CA MET A 322 40.73 7.99 -17.01
C MET A 322 40.68 9.02 -15.88
N VAL A 323 40.05 10.18 -16.13
CA VAL A 323 39.85 11.24 -15.12
C VAL A 323 38.86 10.79 -14.04
N TRP A 324 37.85 10.00 -14.41
CA TRP A 324 36.93 9.38 -13.44
C TRP A 324 37.62 8.40 -12.49
N LYS A 325 38.58 7.60 -12.98
CA LYS A 325 39.35 6.67 -12.15
C LYS A 325 40.23 7.40 -11.13
N GLU A 326 40.89 8.48 -11.55
CA GLU A 326 41.73 9.31 -10.69
C GLU A 326 40.89 10.09 -9.66
N LEU A 327 39.73 10.63 -10.06
CA LEU A 327 38.76 11.24 -9.15
C LEU A 327 38.19 10.25 -8.15
N LEU A 328 37.88 9.01 -8.56
CA LEU A 328 37.40 7.98 -7.66
C LEU A 328 38.47 7.59 -6.64
N GLN A 329 39.73 7.48 -7.04
CA GLN A 329 40.84 7.22 -6.11
C GLN A 329 41.03 8.39 -5.14
N ASN A 330 41.07 9.63 -5.63
CA ASN A 330 41.15 10.83 -4.79
C ASN A 330 39.96 10.95 -3.84
N PHE A 331 38.77 10.56 -4.30
CA PHE A 331 37.56 10.51 -3.48
C PHE A 331 37.67 9.47 -2.36
N LEU A 332 38.15 8.25 -2.67
CA LEU A 332 38.35 7.20 -1.68
C LEU A 332 39.39 7.59 -0.63
N GLU A 333 40.47 8.26 -1.03
CA GLU A 333 41.46 8.80 -0.11
C GLU A 333 40.88 9.95 0.73
N THR A 334 40.08 10.82 0.12
CA THR A 334 39.38 11.92 0.81
C THR A 334 38.40 11.39 1.85
N ARG A 335 37.64 10.31 1.56
CA ARG A 335 36.73 9.65 2.51
C ARG A 335 37.46 9.00 3.69
N LYS A 336 38.61 8.37 3.42
CA LYS A 336 39.47 7.81 4.48
C LYS A 336 40.03 8.91 5.38
N GLN A 337 40.27 10.10 4.84
CA GLN A 337 40.72 11.25 5.61
C GLN A 337 39.57 11.97 6.34
N SER A 338 38.38 12.06 5.71
CA SER A 338 37.18 12.66 6.28
C SER A 338 36.66 11.86 7.48
N ALA A 339 36.89 10.54 7.48
CA ALA A 339 36.73 9.66 8.64
C ALA A 339 37.31 10.26 9.92
N LYS A 340 38.57 10.70 9.84
CA LYS A 340 39.35 11.18 10.99
C LYS A 340 38.86 12.52 11.49
N THR A 341 38.38 13.39 10.59
CA THR A 341 37.88 14.72 10.93
C THR A 341 36.44 14.66 11.43
N HIS A 342 35.58 13.85 10.83
CA HIS A 342 34.17 13.79 11.18
C HIS A 342 33.92 12.99 12.46
N LEU A 343 34.75 11.99 12.79
CA LEU A 343 34.70 11.18 14.02
C LEU A 343 34.28 11.98 15.28
N GLN A 344 34.80 13.20 15.46
CA GLN A 344 34.48 14.07 16.60
C GLN A 344 33.06 14.68 16.54
N ASP A 345 32.65 15.16 15.37
CA ASP A 345 31.30 15.71 15.15
C ASP A 345 30.23 14.62 15.30
N ILE A 346 30.57 13.39 14.91
CA ILE A 346 29.62 12.26 14.96
C ILE A 346 29.50 11.71 16.38
N ALA A 347 30.60 11.62 17.12
CA ALA A 347 30.58 11.29 18.54
C ALA A 347 29.71 12.28 19.34
N LEU A 348 29.73 13.57 18.99
CA LEU A 348 28.84 14.59 19.55
C LEU A 348 27.37 14.38 19.16
N ALA A 349 27.09 14.08 17.88
CA ALA A 349 25.74 13.77 17.42
C ALA A 349 25.16 12.49 18.07
N MET A 350 25.99 11.48 18.32
CA MET A 350 25.58 10.24 19.00
C MET A 350 25.32 10.42 20.48
N LYS A 351 26.12 11.22 21.19
CA LYS A 351 25.85 11.58 22.59
C LYS A 351 24.46 12.21 22.78
N SER A 352 23.91 12.83 21.72
CA SER A 352 22.55 13.37 21.72
C SER A 352 21.44 12.37 21.35
N LYS A 353 21.77 11.28 20.64
CA LYS A 353 20.80 10.30 20.11
C LYS A 353 20.75 8.98 20.88
N VAL A 354 21.87 8.55 21.46
CA VAL A 354 21.95 7.33 22.26
C VAL A 354 21.76 7.72 23.73
N THR A 355 20.64 7.32 24.32
CA THR A 355 20.34 7.54 25.74
C THR A 355 21.17 6.56 26.59
N LEU A 356 22.49 6.75 26.62
CA LEU A 356 23.37 5.94 27.45
C LEU A 356 23.10 6.31 28.91
N GLN A 357 22.40 5.44 29.64
CA GLN A 357 22.22 5.59 31.09
C GLN A 357 23.55 5.48 31.85
N ASN A 358 24.64 5.08 31.17
CA ASN A 358 25.93 4.81 31.78
C ASN A 358 27.04 5.61 31.09
N GLU A 359 27.54 6.65 31.76
CA GLU A 359 28.61 7.55 31.28
C GLU A 359 30.02 6.95 31.44
N SER A 360 30.15 5.64 31.71
CA SER A 360 31.45 5.03 31.98
C SER A 360 32.45 5.22 30.82
N LYS A 361 33.73 5.37 31.19
CA LYS A 361 34.84 5.51 30.22
C LYS A 361 34.91 4.31 29.24
N ALA A 362 34.60 3.11 29.72
CA ALA A 362 34.56 1.90 28.89
C ALA A 362 33.48 2.00 27.80
N MET A 363 32.28 2.46 28.14
CA MET A 363 31.19 2.65 27.18
C MET A 363 31.52 3.70 26.12
N GLN A 364 32.15 4.81 26.52
CA GLN A 364 32.59 5.83 25.57
C GLN A 364 33.65 5.28 24.60
N SER A 365 34.62 4.52 25.12
CA SER A 365 35.64 3.85 24.30
C SER A 365 35.02 2.88 23.30
N TYR A 366 34.02 2.10 23.72
CA TYR A 366 33.29 1.19 22.84
C TYR A 366 32.55 1.92 21.71
N VAL A 367 31.83 3.00 22.04
CA VAL A 367 31.12 3.81 21.04
C VAL A 367 32.08 4.42 20.02
N ASP A 368 33.17 5.02 20.48
CA ASP A 368 34.17 5.66 19.61
C ASP A 368 34.78 4.62 18.64
N LYS A 369 35.04 3.40 19.12
CA LYS A 369 35.58 2.31 18.32
C LYS A 369 34.56 1.70 17.36
N CYS A 370 33.31 1.55 17.77
CA CYS A 370 32.22 1.16 16.87
C CYS A 370 32.10 2.16 15.72
N PHE A 371 32.26 3.45 16.00
CA PHE A 371 32.20 4.48 14.97
C PHE A 371 33.33 4.35 13.96
N GLU A 372 34.57 4.30 14.44
CA GLU A 372 35.77 4.14 13.61
C GLU A 372 35.61 2.93 12.67
N LEU A 373 35.21 1.79 13.24
CA LEU A 373 34.97 0.55 12.51
C LEU A 373 33.84 0.66 11.48
N CYS A 374 32.65 1.10 11.90
CA CYS A 374 31.48 1.18 11.02
C CYS A 374 31.72 2.16 9.87
N TRP A 375 32.38 3.29 10.14
CA TRP A 375 32.77 4.20 9.08
C TRP A 375 33.73 3.52 8.09
N LEU A 376 34.78 2.86 8.60
CA LEU A 376 35.73 2.12 7.76
C LEU A 376 35.06 1.04 6.92
N CYS A 377 34.06 0.33 7.45
CA CYS A 377 33.26 -0.65 6.70
C CYS A 377 32.52 -0.01 5.52
N VAL A 378 31.84 1.11 5.75
CA VAL A 378 30.95 1.73 4.77
C VAL A 378 31.71 2.52 3.70
N VAL A 379 32.92 3.02 3.99
CA VAL A 379 33.76 3.71 3.00
C VAL A 379 34.54 2.79 2.07
N GLN A 380 34.54 1.47 2.31
CA GLN A 380 35.13 0.52 1.36
C GLN A 380 34.37 0.51 0.03
N VAL A 381 35.06 0.07 -1.02
CA VAL A 381 34.45 -0.25 -2.32
C VAL A 381 34.84 -1.69 -2.69
N PRO A 382 33.90 -2.65 -2.66
CA PRO A 382 32.51 -2.50 -2.19
C PRO A 382 32.41 -2.25 -0.66
N PRO A 383 31.34 -1.60 -0.17
CA PRO A 383 31.11 -1.42 1.27
C PRO A 383 30.95 -2.76 1.98
N LEU A 384 31.61 -2.95 3.11
CA LEU A 384 31.45 -4.14 3.95
C LEU A 384 30.09 -4.11 4.65
N ALA A 385 29.46 -5.28 4.78
CA ALA A 385 28.14 -5.42 5.36
C ALA A 385 28.18 -6.09 6.75
N LEU A 386 27.59 -5.45 7.75
CA LEU A 386 27.28 -6.08 9.03
C LEU A 386 25.89 -6.71 8.96
N ASN A 387 25.80 -8.00 9.25
CA ASN A 387 24.53 -8.72 9.32
C ASN A 387 24.10 -8.91 10.77
N PHE A 388 22.98 -8.28 11.12
CA PHE A 388 22.34 -8.38 12.43
C PHE A 388 21.18 -9.39 12.44
N ASP A 389 20.85 -9.99 11.31
CA ASP A 389 19.75 -10.94 11.18
C ASP A 389 20.25 -12.36 11.43
N THR A 390 19.72 -12.98 12.48
CA THR A 390 20.12 -14.33 12.91
C THR A 390 19.21 -15.44 12.40
N GLY A 391 17.96 -15.11 12.07
CA GLY A 391 16.89 -16.11 11.95
C GLY A 391 16.62 -16.84 13.27
N ASP A 392 15.79 -17.89 13.20
CA ASP A 392 15.36 -18.66 14.40
C ASP A 392 16.29 -19.84 14.72
N ARG A 393 17.01 -20.36 13.72
CA ARG A 393 17.83 -21.57 13.83
C ARG A 393 19.32 -21.23 13.74
N PHE A 394 20.11 -21.95 14.52
CA PHE A 394 21.56 -21.80 14.49
C PHE A 394 22.15 -22.20 13.13
N ASP A 395 22.83 -21.25 12.48
CA ASP A 395 23.59 -21.49 11.25
C ASP A 395 25.10 -21.38 11.53
N SER A 396 25.77 -22.54 11.58
CA SER A 396 27.22 -22.64 11.81
C SER A 396 28.07 -21.98 10.71
N SER A 397 27.51 -21.67 9.54
CA SER A 397 28.21 -20.97 8.47
C SER A 397 28.32 -19.46 8.74
N LEU A 398 27.33 -18.88 9.42
CA LEU A 398 27.23 -17.44 9.71
C LEU A 398 27.69 -17.08 11.12
N PHE A 399 27.45 -17.97 12.10
CA PHE A 399 27.65 -17.66 13.51
C PHE A 399 28.47 -18.72 14.26
N THR A 400 29.07 -18.28 15.36
CA THR A 400 29.77 -19.10 16.36
C THR A 400 28.98 -19.04 17.66
N GLU A 401 28.88 -20.16 18.37
CA GLU A 401 28.20 -20.24 19.66
C GLU A 401 28.97 -19.42 20.71
N TYR A 402 28.26 -18.59 21.48
CA TYR A 402 28.81 -17.72 22.52
C TYR A 402 29.10 -18.48 23.82
N THR A 403 28.07 -18.97 24.51
CA THR A 403 28.21 -19.67 25.81
C THR A 403 27.47 -21.00 25.86
N LYS A 404 26.24 -21.07 25.34
CA LYS A 404 25.43 -22.30 25.29
C LYS A 404 25.28 -22.86 23.89
N ARG A 405 25.08 -24.18 23.82
CA ARG A 405 24.81 -24.96 22.59
C ARG A 405 23.34 -25.33 22.51
N GLY A 406 22.77 -25.26 21.31
CA GLY A 406 21.35 -25.46 21.09
C GLY A 406 20.93 -25.20 19.64
N PRO A 407 19.84 -25.82 19.17
CA PRO A 407 19.39 -25.67 17.79
C PRO A 407 18.73 -24.31 17.50
N LEU A 408 18.32 -23.58 18.53
CA LEU A 408 17.61 -22.31 18.41
C LEU A 408 18.45 -21.16 18.95
N ILE A 409 18.36 -20.01 18.29
CA ILE A 409 19.07 -18.80 18.72
C ILE A 409 18.26 -18.11 19.82
N LYS A 410 18.92 -17.80 20.94
CA LYS A 410 18.33 -17.05 22.06
C LYS A 410 18.49 -15.54 21.83
N PHE A 411 19.72 -15.08 21.55
CA PHE A 411 20.02 -13.69 21.21
C PHE A 411 21.35 -13.57 20.43
N LEU A 412 21.50 -12.46 19.71
CA LEU A 412 22.72 -12.09 19.00
C LEU A 412 23.67 -11.32 19.94
N ALA A 413 24.90 -11.82 20.11
CA ALA A 413 25.92 -11.12 20.88
C ALA A 413 26.81 -10.23 20.01
N TRP A 414 27.11 -10.66 18.78
CA TRP A 414 27.96 -9.93 17.85
C TRP A 414 27.59 -10.26 16.39
N PRO A 415 27.42 -9.26 15.50
CA PRO A 415 27.00 -9.50 14.12
C PRO A 415 28.06 -10.21 13.28
N SER A 416 27.66 -10.82 12.16
CA SER A 416 28.61 -11.33 11.16
C SER A 416 29.05 -10.23 10.18
N LEU A 417 30.30 -10.29 9.72
CA LEU A 417 30.88 -9.34 8.77
C LEU A 417 30.99 -10.00 7.39
N HIS A 418 30.49 -9.32 6.36
CA HIS A 418 30.46 -9.77 4.97
C HIS A 418 31.21 -8.81 4.05
N ILE A 419 31.73 -9.33 2.92
CA ILE A 419 32.46 -8.53 1.93
C ILE A 419 31.56 -7.45 1.30
N PHE A 420 30.27 -7.74 1.15
CA PHE A 420 29.22 -6.82 0.74
C PHE A 420 27.87 -7.40 1.18
N GLU A 421 26.78 -6.68 0.96
CA GLU A 421 25.44 -7.09 1.38
C GLU A 421 25.01 -8.41 0.72
N ASN A 422 24.70 -9.43 1.52
CA ASN A 422 24.46 -10.81 1.09
C ASN A 422 25.68 -11.51 0.41
N GLY A 423 26.88 -10.98 0.61
CA GLY A 423 28.13 -11.56 0.10
C GLY A 423 28.75 -12.63 1.01
N PRO A 424 29.93 -13.18 0.64
CA PRO A 424 30.65 -14.14 1.47
C PRO A 424 31.00 -13.58 2.85
N VAL A 425 30.96 -14.45 3.87
CA VAL A 425 31.33 -14.13 5.26
C VAL A 425 32.85 -13.93 5.36
N VAL A 426 33.25 -12.76 5.85
CA VAL A 426 34.63 -12.44 6.24
C VAL A 426 34.90 -12.90 7.67
N MET A 427 33.95 -12.63 8.56
CA MET A 427 34.02 -13.03 9.96
C MET A 427 32.65 -13.46 10.47
N LYS A 428 32.60 -14.60 11.16
CA LYS A 428 31.38 -15.10 11.79
C LYS A 428 31.00 -14.24 12.98
N GLY A 429 29.70 -14.07 13.18
CA GLY A 429 29.17 -13.43 14.39
C GLY A 429 29.17 -14.38 15.59
N PHE A 430 28.71 -13.89 16.74
CA PHE A 430 28.53 -14.65 17.97
C PHE A 430 27.05 -14.65 18.39
N VAL A 431 26.50 -15.82 18.65
CA VAL A 431 25.10 -15.99 19.09
C VAL A 431 25.04 -16.90 20.31
N GLU A 432 24.16 -16.56 21.25
CA GLU A 432 23.81 -17.47 22.33
C GLU A 432 22.67 -18.37 21.84
N THR A 433 22.79 -19.68 22.05
CA THR A 433 21.76 -20.64 21.65
C THR A 433 21.07 -21.29 22.84
N GLN A 434 19.88 -21.84 22.63
CA GLN A 434 19.09 -22.51 23.65
C GLN A 434 18.62 -23.89 23.18
N GLU A 435 18.54 -24.83 24.13
CA GLU A 435 17.99 -26.16 23.90
C GLU A 435 16.46 -26.11 23.77
N PHE A 436 15.89 -27.13 23.12
CA PHE A 436 14.44 -27.24 22.97
C PHE A 436 13.80 -27.64 24.30
N GLU A 437 13.20 -26.70 25.02
CA GLU A 437 12.33 -27.05 26.16
C GLU A 437 11.07 -27.73 25.63
N SER A 438 11.05 -29.06 25.70
CA SER A 438 9.86 -29.84 25.40
C SER A 438 8.82 -29.56 26.50
N PRO A 439 7.56 -29.21 26.16
CA PRO A 439 6.48 -29.26 27.15
C PRO A 439 6.41 -30.68 27.69
N SER A 440 6.46 -30.82 29.02
CA SER A 440 6.52 -32.11 29.70
C SER A 440 5.43 -33.07 29.21
N ALA A 441 5.86 -34.30 28.94
CA ALA A 441 5.09 -35.38 28.32
C ALA A 441 3.82 -35.77 29.10
N VAL A 442 2.70 -35.85 28.38
CA VAL A 442 1.64 -36.84 28.63
C VAL A 442 1.56 -37.72 27.39
N SER A 443 1.78 -39.01 27.62
CA SER A 443 1.77 -40.10 26.66
C SER A 443 0.38 -40.39 26.12
N GLU A 444 0.27 -40.68 24.82
CA GLU A 444 -0.50 -41.82 24.30
C GLU A 444 -0.15 -42.13 22.84
N LYS A 445 -0.21 -43.42 22.51
CA LYS A 445 0.27 -44.09 21.28
C LYS A 445 -0.80 -44.18 20.20
N ASP A 446 -0.36 -44.66 19.04
CA ASP A 446 -1.08 -45.20 17.88
C ASP A 446 -1.35 -44.14 16.79
N GLY A 447 -1.16 -44.33 15.49
CA GLY A 447 -0.81 -45.45 14.61
C GLY A 447 -1.00 -44.94 13.16
N HIS A 448 -0.24 -45.50 12.21
CA HIS A 448 -0.14 -45.16 10.76
C HIS A 448 -1.34 -44.56 10.02
N GLU A 449 -1.10 -43.62 9.08
CA GLU A 449 -1.16 -43.85 7.61
C GLU A 449 -0.79 -42.61 6.77
N SER A 450 -0.31 -42.90 5.56
CA SER A 450 0.29 -42.00 4.56
C SER A 450 -0.76 -41.38 3.63
N SER A 451 -0.65 -40.10 3.24
CA SER A 451 -0.89 -39.64 1.85
C SER A 451 -0.54 -38.17 1.58
N SER A 452 -0.13 -37.93 0.32
CA SER A 452 -0.36 -36.72 -0.51
C SER A 452 0.35 -35.40 -0.15
N GLN A 453 1.48 -35.15 -0.85
CA GLN A 453 1.93 -33.81 -1.24
C GLN A 453 1.27 -33.46 -2.59
N ASP A 454 0.49 -32.39 -2.63
CA ASP A 454 0.20 -31.66 -3.86
C ASP A 454 -0.12 -30.18 -3.58
N SER A 455 0.53 -29.31 -4.37
CA SER A 455 0.20 -27.93 -4.72
C SER A 455 0.14 -26.84 -3.63
N ASN A 456 1.12 -25.92 -3.67
CA ASN A 456 0.90 -24.50 -3.38
C ASN A 456 2.06 -23.65 -3.93
N ASP A 457 2.02 -23.37 -5.23
CA ASP A 457 2.81 -22.29 -5.85
C ASP A 457 1.88 -21.47 -6.75
N ALA A 458 1.18 -20.52 -6.12
CA ALA A 458 0.36 -19.54 -6.83
C ALA A 458 0.50 -18.15 -6.18
N GLN A 459 1.73 -17.74 -5.84
CA GLN A 459 2.02 -16.37 -5.40
C GLN A 459 3.37 -15.89 -5.96
N SER A 460 3.45 -15.66 -7.27
CA SER A 460 4.61 -14.96 -7.86
C SER A 460 4.35 -14.19 -9.16
N SER A 461 3.11 -13.78 -9.44
CA SER A 461 2.80 -13.03 -10.68
C SER A 461 2.20 -11.67 -10.39
N ILE A 462 3.00 -10.74 -9.86
CA ILE A 462 2.69 -9.31 -9.86
C ILE A 462 3.90 -8.51 -10.32
N HIS A 463 4.33 -8.62 -11.58
CA HIS A 463 5.16 -7.58 -12.19
C HIS A 463 5.04 -7.56 -13.72
N SER A 464 4.06 -6.78 -14.25
CA SER A 464 4.29 -5.86 -15.39
C SER A 464 3.00 -5.11 -15.75
N LEU A 465 2.84 -3.89 -15.24
CA LEU A 465 1.88 -2.92 -15.78
C LEU A 465 2.62 -1.62 -16.11
N SER A 466 2.16 -0.92 -17.15
CA SER A 466 2.60 0.42 -17.53
C SER A 466 2.36 1.42 -16.38
N ARG A 467 3.19 2.45 -16.28
CA ARG A 467 3.11 3.48 -15.21
C ARG A 467 1.72 4.13 -15.13
N GLN A 468 1.08 4.34 -16.29
CA GLN A 468 -0.26 4.93 -16.38
C GLN A 468 -1.37 3.96 -15.91
N ASP A 469 -1.23 2.67 -16.21
CA ASP A 469 -2.17 1.62 -15.80
C ASP A 469 -2.10 1.35 -14.29
N ARG A 470 -0.93 1.57 -13.67
CA ARG A 470 -0.76 1.49 -12.21
C ARG A 470 -1.47 2.63 -11.50
N ILE A 471 -1.30 3.87 -11.98
CA ILE A 471 -1.97 5.05 -11.40
C ILE A 471 -3.49 4.90 -11.53
N THR A 472 -3.96 4.43 -12.69
CA THR A 472 -5.40 4.25 -12.94
C THR A 472 -5.97 3.11 -12.09
N LYS A 473 -5.24 2.00 -11.90
CA LYS A 473 -5.65 0.94 -10.96
C LYS A 473 -5.64 1.38 -9.50
N VAL A 474 -4.67 2.18 -9.07
CA VAL A 474 -4.66 2.71 -7.70
C VAL A 474 -5.86 3.64 -7.49
N ALA A 475 -6.20 4.46 -8.47
CA ALA A 475 -7.40 5.29 -8.40
C ALA A 475 -8.69 4.46 -8.33
N ILE A 476 -8.81 3.40 -9.14
CA ILE A 476 -9.96 2.48 -9.10
C ILE A 476 -10.04 1.77 -7.75
N ASN A 477 -8.93 1.23 -7.25
CA ASN A 477 -8.90 0.55 -5.96
C ASN A 477 -9.19 1.49 -4.78
N LEU A 478 -8.82 2.78 -4.89
CA LEU A 478 -9.15 3.78 -3.87
C LEU A 478 -10.65 4.10 -3.87
N THR A 479 -11.28 4.14 -5.04
CA THR A 479 -12.73 4.28 -5.18
C THR A 479 -13.45 3.05 -4.63
N ASP A 480 -12.98 1.84 -4.97
CA ASP A 480 -13.56 0.60 -4.46
C ASP A 480 -13.44 0.51 -2.93
N LEU A 481 -12.28 0.88 -2.37
CA LEU A 481 -12.06 0.95 -0.92
C LEU A 481 -13.03 1.94 -0.24
N TYR A 482 -13.31 3.07 -0.89
CA TYR A 482 -14.27 4.05 -0.39
C TYR A 482 -15.73 3.55 -0.47
N GLU A 483 -16.09 2.86 -1.55
CA GLU A 483 -17.47 2.41 -1.79
C GLU A 483 -17.83 1.14 -1.01
N THR A 484 -16.86 0.30 -0.67
CA THR A 484 -17.07 -0.98 0.04
C THR A 484 -16.59 -0.87 1.48
N GLU A 485 -15.28 -1.03 1.70
CA GLU A 485 -14.70 -1.20 3.04
C GLU A 485 -14.86 0.03 3.93
N TRP A 486 -14.77 1.24 3.36
CA TRP A 486 -14.98 2.47 4.11
C TRP A 486 -16.44 2.64 4.51
N ALA A 487 -17.38 2.33 3.61
CA ALA A 487 -18.80 2.40 3.89
C ALA A 487 -19.20 1.38 4.96
N ASP A 488 -18.66 0.16 4.88
CA ASP A 488 -18.87 -0.89 5.87
C ASP A 488 -18.24 -0.55 7.22
N ALA A 489 -17.03 0.01 7.24
CA ALA A 489 -16.39 0.48 8.47
C ALA A 489 -17.15 1.65 9.11
N LEU A 490 -17.68 2.57 8.30
CA LEU A 490 -18.52 3.67 8.77
C LEU A 490 -19.83 3.15 9.38
N ASN A 491 -20.44 2.14 8.77
CA ASN A 491 -21.65 1.49 9.28
C ASN A 491 -21.38 0.67 10.56
N CYS A 492 -20.21 0.03 10.67
CA CYS A 492 -19.82 -0.77 11.84
C CYS A 492 -19.43 0.07 13.05
N LEU A 493 -18.94 1.30 12.85
CA LEU A 493 -18.48 2.15 13.95
C LEU A 493 -19.61 2.84 14.71
N ASP A 494 -20.86 2.79 14.24
CA ASP A 494 -22.13 3.25 14.85
C ASP A 494 -22.00 4.24 16.04
N CYS A 495 -21.32 5.37 15.80
CA CYS A 495 -21.16 6.43 16.79
C CYS A 495 -22.05 7.62 16.44
N ARG A 496 -22.65 8.21 17.49
CA ARG A 496 -23.67 9.28 17.38
C ARG A 496 -23.17 10.56 16.70
N ASP A 497 -21.86 10.70 16.46
CA ASP A 497 -21.27 11.82 15.74
C ASP A 497 -20.43 11.35 14.53
N SER A 498 -21.07 11.41 13.36
CA SER A 498 -20.47 11.09 12.06
C SER A 498 -19.15 11.82 11.78
N LYS A 499 -18.91 13.01 12.37
CA LYS A 499 -17.64 13.73 12.16
C LYS A 499 -16.46 13.05 12.83
N GLU A 500 -16.66 12.48 14.01
CA GLU A 500 -15.60 11.86 14.79
C GLU A 500 -15.20 10.51 14.19
N THR A 501 -16.20 9.75 13.71
CA THR A 501 -15.99 8.50 12.97
C THR A 501 -15.19 8.71 11.69
N ILE A 502 -15.58 9.70 10.88
CA ILE A 502 -14.88 10.04 9.63
C ILE A 502 -13.44 10.46 9.94
N LYS A 503 -13.20 11.19 11.03
CA LYS A 503 -11.86 11.61 11.44
C LYS A 503 -10.97 10.40 11.79
N ILE A 504 -11.48 9.44 12.55
CA ILE A 504 -10.76 8.21 12.93
C ILE A 504 -10.38 7.40 11.69
N LEU A 505 -11.33 7.17 10.78
CA LEU A 505 -11.07 6.42 9.53
C LEU A 505 -10.02 7.13 8.65
N LEU A 506 -10.06 8.47 8.62
CA LEU A 506 -9.13 9.27 7.84
C LEU A 506 -7.71 9.27 8.43
N ASP A 507 -7.59 9.22 9.76
CA ASP A 507 -6.28 9.11 10.41
C ASP A 507 -5.68 7.71 10.24
N ILE A 508 -6.48 6.64 10.30
CA ILE A 508 -6.05 5.27 9.96
C ILE A 508 -5.53 5.19 8.51
N LEU A 509 -6.25 5.77 7.54
CA LEU A 509 -5.83 5.78 6.14
C LEU A 509 -4.49 6.52 5.96
N LYS A 510 -4.29 7.64 6.66
CA LYS A 510 -3.02 8.38 6.62
C LYS A 510 -1.88 7.57 7.21
N ASP A 511 -2.10 6.87 8.32
CA ASP A 511 -1.07 6.06 8.97
C ASP A 511 -0.64 4.89 8.08
N VAL A 512 -1.60 4.18 7.47
CA VAL A 512 -1.32 3.12 6.49
C VAL A 512 -0.56 3.67 5.28
N TYR A 513 -0.99 4.82 4.74
CA TYR A 513 -0.29 5.46 3.62
C TYR A 513 1.16 5.83 3.98
N ASN A 514 1.37 6.43 5.15
CA ASN A 514 2.70 6.81 5.62
C ASN A 514 3.59 5.57 5.82
N HIS A 515 3.04 4.50 6.38
CA HIS A 515 3.75 3.23 6.53
C HIS A 515 4.16 2.63 5.17
N CYS A 516 3.24 2.57 4.20
CA CYS A 516 3.55 2.10 2.85
C CYS A 516 4.57 3.00 2.12
N LYS A 517 4.47 4.33 2.29
CA LYS A 517 5.44 5.28 1.75
C LYS A 517 6.84 5.03 2.30
N ASN A 518 6.95 4.75 3.60
CA ASN A 518 8.21 4.44 4.25
C ASN A 518 8.80 3.12 3.73
N LEU A 519 7.99 2.07 3.60
CA LEU A 519 8.41 0.78 3.00
C LEU A 519 8.88 0.91 1.54
N VAL A 520 8.24 1.75 0.74
CA VAL A 520 8.64 1.99 -0.65
C VAL A 520 9.96 2.76 -0.70
N ASN A 521 10.15 3.74 0.17
CA ASN A 521 11.44 4.40 0.28
C ASN A 521 12.52 3.36 0.63
N GLU A 522 12.32 2.55 1.66
CA GLU A 522 13.26 1.50 2.07
C GLU A 522 13.64 0.53 0.93
N LYS A 523 12.67 0.08 0.11
CA LYS A 523 12.93 -0.81 -1.05
C LYS A 523 13.49 -0.10 -2.30
N PHE A 524 13.12 1.15 -2.53
CA PHE A 524 13.65 1.98 -3.62
C PHE A 524 15.13 2.31 -3.38
N PHE A 525 15.50 2.53 -2.12
CA PHE A 525 16.88 2.67 -1.68
C PHE A 525 17.73 1.46 -2.08
N CYS A 526 17.24 0.21 -1.89
CA CYS A 526 17.93 -1.00 -2.37
C CYS A 526 18.17 -1.02 -3.89
N HIS A 527 17.25 -0.50 -4.70
CA HIS A 527 17.36 -0.57 -6.17
C HIS A 527 18.31 0.51 -6.73
N VAL A 528 18.33 1.69 -6.12
CA VAL A 528 19.27 2.77 -6.47
C VAL A 528 20.69 2.42 -6.01
N GLN A 529 20.83 1.86 -4.81
CA GLN A 529 22.09 1.29 -4.31
C GLN A 529 22.66 0.26 -5.29
N ARG A 530 21.81 -0.69 -5.72
CA ARG A 530 22.21 -1.75 -6.66
C ARG A 530 22.56 -1.23 -8.06
N ALA A 531 21.92 -0.15 -8.51
CA ALA A 531 22.26 0.51 -9.77
C ALA A 531 23.59 1.27 -9.69
N ILE A 532 23.90 1.88 -8.54
CA ILE A 532 25.19 2.55 -8.29
C ILE A 532 26.30 1.50 -8.17
N GLU A 533 26.06 0.40 -7.48
CA GLU A 533 26.99 -0.74 -7.37
C GLU A 533 27.23 -1.40 -8.73
N LEU A 534 26.19 -1.60 -9.54
CA LEU A 534 26.29 -2.09 -10.92
C LEU A 534 27.08 -1.13 -11.81
N SER A 535 26.85 0.19 -11.68
CA SER A 535 27.63 1.20 -12.41
C SER A 535 29.10 1.16 -11.99
N ALA A 536 29.40 1.06 -10.70
CA ALA A 536 30.76 0.96 -10.19
C ALA A 536 31.45 -0.34 -10.66
N MET A 537 30.74 -1.48 -10.65
CA MET A 537 31.23 -2.76 -11.15
C MET A 537 31.47 -2.75 -12.66
N ILE A 538 30.56 -2.18 -13.46
CA ILE A 538 30.73 -2.04 -14.92
C ILE A 538 31.96 -1.16 -15.23
N TYR A 539 32.24 -0.15 -14.42
CA TYR A 539 33.44 0.70 -14.55
C TYR A 539 34.74 -0.01 -14.14
N MET A 540 34.69 -0.98 -13.22
CA MET A 540 35.86 -1.81 -12.87
C MET A 540 36.19 -2.87 -13.95
N VAL A 541 35.26 -3.14 -14.86
CA VAL A 541 35.32 -4.23 -15.85
C VAL A 541 35.89 -3.80 -17.21
N ASP A 542 36.01 -2.49 -17.48
CA ASP A 542 36.52 -2.01 -18.77
C ASP A 542 38.07 -1.97 -18.87
N ASP A 543 38.80 -2.31 -17.80
CA ASP A 543 40.25 -2.59 -17.82
C ASP A 543 40.49 -4.11 -17.92
N GLN A 544 40.75 -4.59 -19.15
CA GLN A 544 41.37 -5.87 -19.53
C GLN A 544 41.26 -7.08 -18.56
N LEU A 545 40.05 -7.48 -18.14
CA LEU A 545 39.86 -8.74 -17.42
C LEU A 545 39.08 -9.75 -18.26
N ASP A 546 39.71 -10.91 -18.47
CA ASP A 546 39.11 -12.06 -19.13
C ASP A 546 37.95 -12.61 -18.27
N TRP A 547 36.75 -12.63 -18.85
CA TRP A 547 35.53 -13.09 -18.20
C TRP A 547 35.55 -14.58 -17.84
N SER A 548 36.55 -15.32 -18.32
CA SER A 548 36.73 -16.75 -18.02
C SER A 548 36.85 -17.04 -16.52
N GLU A 549 37.44 -16.14 -15.72
CA GLU A 549 37.66 -16.34 -14.28
C GLU A 549 36.44 -16.05 -13.39
N TYR A 550 35.46 -15.26 -13.84
CA TYR A 550 34.30 -14.82 -13.03
C TYR A 550 32.97 -15.50 -13.41
N ASN A 551 33.02 -16.53 -14.25
CA ASN A 551 31.84 -17.22 -14.77
C ASN A 551 30.95 -17.90 -13.71
N VAL A 552 31.43 -18.05 -12.47
CA VAL A 552 30.72 -18.72 -11.38
C VAL A 552 29.88 -17.77 -10.51
N ILE A 553 30.13 -16.46 -10.53
CA ILE A 553 29.62 -15.53 -9.49
C ILE A 553 28.53 -14.57 -10.00
N ILE A 554 28.43 -14.35 -11.31
CA ILE A 554 27.52 -13.34 -11.89
C ILE A 554 26.34 -14.03 -12.58
N SER A 555 25.12 -13.73 -12.15
CA SER A 555 23.91 -14.29 -12.76
C SER A 555 23.76 -13.84 -14.22
N ASP A 556 23.17 -14.69 -15.05
CA ASP A 556 22.96 -14.40 -16.48
C ASP A 556 22.08 -13.16 -16.73
N GLU A 557 21.25 -12.77 -15.75
CA GLU A 557 20.47 -11.54 -15.77
C GLU A 557 21.36 -10.29 -15.58
N MET A 558 22.32 -10.35 -14.66
CA MET A 558 23.28 -9.24 -14.47
C MET A 558 24.19 -9.09 -15.68
N LYS A 559 24.58 -10.20 -16.33
CA LYS A 559 25.33 -10.17 -17.61
C LYS A 559 24.50 -9.51 -18.72
N LYS A 560 23.23 -9.89 -18.86
CA LYS A 560 22.33 -9.30 -19.88
C LYS A 560 22.09 -7.81 -19.67
N GLU A 561 21.94 -7.37 -18.43
CA GLU A 561 21.68 -5.96 -18.12
C GLU A 561 22.96 -5.11 -18.28
N ALA A 562 24.12 -5.62 -17.86
CA ALA A 562 25.42 -4.98 -18.15
C ALA A 562 25.67 -4.84 -19.66
N GLU A 563 25.37 -5.88 -20.45
CA GLU A 563 25.50 -5.86 -21.91
C GLU A 563 24.50 -4.90 -22.59
N ARG A 564 23.33 -4.69 -21.96
CA ARG A 564 22.30 -3.74 -22.41
C ARG A 564 22.74 -2.29 -22.13
N ILE A 565 23.35 -2.03 -20.98
CA ILE A 565 23.90 -0.74 -20.59
C ILE A 565 25.15 -0.40 -21.42
N ARG A 566 26.02 -1.38 -21.69
CA ARG A 566 27.21 -1.23 -22.56
C ARG A 566 26.87 -0.82 -24.00
N LYS A 567 25.65 -1.12 -24.48
CA LYS A 567 25.16 -0.74 -25.82
C LYS A 567 24.58 0.68 -25.89
N LEU A 568 24.34 1.34 -24.76
CA LEU A 568 23.99 2.76 -24.70
C LEU A 568 25.29 3.57 -24.76
N ARG A 569 25.36 4.62 -25.59
CA ARG A 569 26.56 5.48 -25.63
C ARG A 569 26.70 6.17 -24.27
N ALA A 570 27.91 6.26 -23.75
CA ALA A 570 28.23 6.90 -22.47
C ALA A 570 27.48 8.23 -22.21
N PRO A 571 27.42 9.21 -23.15
CA PRO A 571 26.66 10.44 -22.92
C PRO A 571 25.15 10.23 -22.69
N ASP A 572 24.53 9.20 -23.26
CA ASP A 572 23.10 8.92 -23.11
C ASP A 572 22.77 8.33 -21.73
N VAL A 573 23.69 7.57 -21.14
CA VAL A 573 23.57 7.03 -19.78
C VAL A 573 23.72 8.15 -18.75
N PHE A 574 24.66 9.08 -18.95
CA PHE A 574 24.81 10.27 -18.12
C PHE A 574 23.61 11.22 -18.25
N LEU A 575 23.03 11.39 -19.45
CA LEU A 575 21.81 12.17 -19.65
C LEU A 575 20.59 11.54 -18.95
N LEU A 576 20.51 10.19 -18.94
CA LEU A 576 19.42 9.46 -18.28
C LEU A 576 19.48 9.65 -16.76
N ILE A 577 20.69 9.55 -16.18
CA ILE A 577 20.93 9.76 -14.75
C ILE A 577 20.71 11.23 -14.37
N ALA A 578 21.18 12.19 -15.19
CA ALA A 578 20.96 13.61 -14.97
C ALA A 578 19.47 14.00 -15.05
N ASN A 579 18.71 13.45 -16.01
CA ASN A 579 17.28 13.72 -16.16
C ASN A 579 16.43 13.10 -15.03
N LEU A 580 16.82 11.91 -14.53
CA LEU A 580 16.17 11.30 -13.36
C LEU A 580 16.39 12.13 -12.09
N ASN A 581 17.58 12.71 -11.93
CA ASN A 581 17.91 13.58 -10.79
C ASN A 581 17.28 14.98 -10.92
N CYS A 582 17.17 15.54 -12.12
CA CYS A 582 16.53 16.84 -12.36
C CYS A 582 15.01 16.79 -12.13
N HIS A 583 14.37 15.64 -12.45
CA HIS A 583 12.95 15.45 -12.18
C HIS A 583 12.62 15.40 -10.67
N GLN A 584 13.57 14.96 -9.82
CA GLN A 584 13.43 14.97 -8.37
C GLN A 584 13.55 16.37 -7.74
N LEU A 585 14.39 17.25 -8.28
CA LEU A 585 14.50 18.65 -7.82
C LEU A 585 13.19 19.43 -8.02
N ASN A 586 12.40 19.08 -9.05
CA ASN A 586 11.08 19.65 -9.30
C ASN A 586 9.94 18.98 -8.52
N LEU A 587 10.19 17.83 -7.89
CA LEU A 587 9.21 17.16 -7.02
C LEU A 587 9.42 17.48 -5.53
N ARG A 588 10.58 18.06 -5.17
CA ARG A 588 10.90 18.55 -3.82
C ARG A 588 10.65 20.05 -3.62
N LYS A 589 10.58 20.84 -4.70
CA LYS A 589 10.00 22.19 -4.69
C LYS A 589 8.49 22.08 -4.84
#